data_AF-A0A7W2NJ90-F1
#
_entry.id   AF-A0A7W2NJ90-F1
#
_cell.length_a   1.000
_cell.length_b   1.000
_cell.length_c   1.000
_cell.angle_alpha   90.00
_cell.angle_beta   90.00
_cell.angle_gamma   90.00
#
_symmetry.space_group_name_H-M   'P 1'
#
loop_
_entity.id
_entity.type
_entity.pdbx_description
1 polymer ?
#
loop_
_entity_poly.entity_id
_entity_poly.type
_entity_poly.pdbx_seq_one_letter_code
_entity_poly.pdbx_strand_id
1 'polypeptide(L)'
;MKFKALTTLCIAILLTSFAHASLIVDASFEPSTNGWESTGGWYSTTSQAGFYGGQANPEGGYISHSNPSHVVYTNDISNGAYTIEEGIYTILFSAGNWSNALFTGFDITFAGMGQSLASSYSAQSPARGAWNLWSFTWDVDSNSSFIGNALSFRALALNPGGSNGALDGVGYFSPLGNGFLVDYSEPVNKQVISSSVPEPTTLAIFALGFMGLASRRFKRKY
;
A
#
# COMPACT_ATOMS: atom_id res chain seq x y z
N MET A 1 -21.20 24.19 34.79
CA MET A 1 -20.21 23.09 34.74
C MET A 1 -20.40 22.08 33.59
N LYS A 2 -21.61 21.86 33.04
CA LYS A 2 -21.86 20.78 32.06
C LYS A 2 -21.24 20.97 30.65
N PHE A 3 -20.89 22.20 30.25
CA PHE A 3 -20.38 22.49 28.89
C PHE A 3 -18.89 22.15 28.70
N LYS A 4 -18.07 22.21 29.76
CA LYS A 4 -16.65 21.88 29.69
C LYS A 4 -16.45 20.38 29.42
N ALA A 5 -17.24 19.52 30.08
CA ALA A 5 -17.16 18.06 29.90
C ALA A 5 -17.44 17.60 28.46
N LEU A 6 -18.44 18.19 27.79
CA LEU A 6 -18.77 17.84 26.41
C LEU A 6 -17.68 18.26 25.42
N THR A 7 -17.07 19.43 25.64
CA THR A 7 -15.98 19.94 24.78
C THR A 7 -14.74 19.07 24.93
N THR A 8 -14.41 18.65 26.16
CA THR A 8 -13.28 17.74 26.43
C THR A 8 -13.53 16.36 25.81
N LEU A 9 -14.77 15.85 25.85
CA LEU A 9 -15.13 14.56 25.23
C LEU A 9 -15.00 14.61 23.69
N CYS A 10 -15.45 15.68 23.03
CA CYS A 10 -15.31 15.81 21.58
C CYS A 10 -13.85 15.94 21.13
N ILE A 11 -13.01 16.66 21.88
CA ILE A 11 -11.56 16.74 21.60
C ILE A 11 -10.89 15.38 21.81
N ALA A 12 -11.29 14.62 22.85
CA ALA A 12 -10.78 13.27 23.08
C ALA A 12 -11.15 12.32 21.92
N ILE A 13 -12.38 12.39 21.40
CA ILE A 13 -12.83 11.54 20.28
C ILE A 13 -12.09 11.90 18.98
N LEU A 14 -11.87 13.20 18.71
CA LEU A 14 -11.10 13.68 17.54
C LEU A 14 -9.62 13.28 17.59
N LEU A 15 -9.05 13.08 18.78
CA LEU A 15 -7.68 12.59 18.95
C LEU A 15 -7.55 11.07 18.83
N THR A 16 -8.66 10.33 18.76
CA THR A 16 -8.65 8.85 18.71
C THR A 16 -9.00 8.27 17.34
N SER A 17 -9.45 9.07 16.36
CA SER A 17 -9.71 8.59 15.01
C SER A 17 -8.41 8.58 14.20
N PHE A 18 -7.65 7.49 14.29
CA PHE A 18 -6.55 7.23 13.39
C PHE A 18 -7.12 6.63 12.10
N ALA A 19 -7.02 7.35 10.98
CA ALA A 19 -7.14 6.73 9.67
C ALA A 19 -5.88 5.88 9.47
N HIS A 20 -6.01 4.55 9.48
CA HIS A 20 -4.91 3.63 9.21
C HIS A 20 -4.66 3.60 7.70
N ALA A 21 -4.04 4.65 7.15
CA ALA A 21 -3.30 4.50 5.91
C ALA A 21 -2.04 3.69 6.27
N SER A 22 -2.03 2.41 5.89
CA SER A 22 -0.94 1.50 6.27
C SER A 22 0.38 2.03 5.72
N LEU A 23 1.27 2.41 6.64
CA LEU A 23 2.56 3.01 6.36
C LEU A 23 3.53 1.87 6.01
N ILE A 24 3.71 1.61 4.72
CA ILE A 24 4.71 0.66 4.23
C ILE A 24 6.08 1.33 4.22
N VAL A 25 7.12 0.57 4.59
CA VAL A 25 8.49 1.07 4.67
C VAL A 25 9.17 1.02 3.30
N ASP A 26 9.81 2.14 2.93
CA ASP A 26 10.56 2.34 1.67
C ASP A 26 9.80 1.86 0.42
N ALA A 27 8.52 2.20 0.41
CA ALA A 27 7.57 1.74 -0.58
C ALA A 27 7.88 2.33 -1.99
N SER A 28 8.70 3.38 -2.05
CA SER A 28 9.17 4.10 -3.24
C SER A 28 10.61 3.78 -3.65
N PHE A 29 11.31 2.91 -2.90
CA PHE A 29 12.73 2.58 -3.14
C PHE A 29 13.68 3.79 -3.11
N GLU A 30 13.51 4.69 -2.14
CA GLU A 30 14.22 5.97 -1.95
C GLU A 30 14.55 6.17 -0.46
N PRO A 31 15.81 6.25 0.02
CA PRO A 31 17.14 5.99 -0.52
C PRO A 31 17.91 4.91 0.29
N SER A 32 17.21 3.94 0.89
CA SER A 32 17.82 2.88 1.71
C SER A 32 16.98 1.62 1.59
N THR A 33 17.59 0.47 1.23
CA THR A 33 16.97 -0.84 0.99
C THR A 33 16.28 -1.43 2.24
N ASN A 34 15.36 -0.71 2.87
CA ASN A 34 14.80 -1.02 4.19
C ASN A 34 13.94 -2.29 4.13
N GLY A 35 14.58 -3.45 4.30
CA GLY A 35 13.93 -4.76 4.29
C GLY A 35 13.73 -5.37 2.90
N TRP A 36 14.09 -4.66 1.83
CA TRP A 36 14.04 -5.18 0.46
C TRP A 36 15.35 -5.83 0.06
N GLU A 37 15.25 -7.07 -0.40
CA GLU A 37 16.36 -7.91 -0.85
C GLU A 37 16.18 -8.28 -2.32
N SER A 38 17.31 -8.40 -3.02
CA SER A 38 17.35 -8.83 -4.42
C SER A 38 18.41 -9.91 -4.59
N THR A 39 18.04 -11.06 -5.18
CA THR A 39 19.01 -12.11 -5.53
C THR A 39 19.82 -11.77 -6.79
N GLY A 40 19.53 -10.62 -7.40
CA GLY A 40 20.27 -10.05 -8.53
C GLY A 40 19.46 -8.96 -9.23
N GLY A 41 20.14 -8.11 -10.00
CA GLY A 41 19.53 -7.00 -10.73
C GLY A 41 20.06 -5.65 -10.26
N TRP A 42 19.31 -4.58 -10.51
CA TRP A 42 19.70 -3.23 -10.10
C TRP A 42 18.63 -2.58 -9.23
N TYR A 43 19.05 -2.14 -8.05
CA TYR A 43 18.33 -1.16 -7.25
C TYR A 43 18.80 0.23 -7.65
N SER A 44 17.87 1.12 -7.95
CA SER A 44 18.16 2.51 -8.29
C SER A 44 17.26 3.42 -7.48
N THR A 45 17.84 4.35 -6.76
CA THR A 45 17.15 5.49 -6.09
C THR A 45 17.11 6.71 -7.01
N THR A 46 17.24 6.47 -8.31
CA THR A 46 17.30 7.54 -9.30
C THR A 46 16.37 7.19 -10.45
N SER A 47 15.59 8.19 -10.85
CA SER A 47 14.65 7.99 -11.93
C SER A 47 15.39 7.76 -13.23
N GLN A 48 15.20 6.60 -13.87
CA GLN A 48 15.85 6.29 -15.14
C GLN A 48 14.83 6.22 -16.28
N ALA A 49 14.46 7.39 -16.80
CA ALA A 49 13.52 7.49 -17.92
C ALA A 49 14.00 6.80 -19.21
N GLY A 50 15.31 6.67 -19.41
CA GLY A 50 15.90 6.12 -20.65
C GLY A 50 15.54 4.66 -20.92
N PHE A 51 15.34 3.84 -19.88
CA PHE A 51 14.97 2.43 -20.04
C PHE A 51 13.48 2.22 -20.22
N TYR A 52 12.64 3.22 -19.96
CA TYR A 52 11.18 3.12 -20.03
C TYR A 52 10.59 4.05 -21.09
N GLY A 53 11.17 4.07 -22.29
CA GLY A 53 10.62 4.84 -23.41
C GLY A 53 10.53 6.36 -23.16
N GLY A 54 11.32 6.89 -22.22
CA GLY A 54 11.25 8.28 -21.76
C GLY A 54 10.25 8.54 -20.63
N GLN A 55 9.51 7.52 -20.18
CA GLN A 55 8.64 7.62 -18.99
C GLN A 55 9.49 7.56 -17.73
N ALA A 56 9.26 8.50 -16.82
CA ALA A 56 9.76 8.37 -15.47
C ALA A 56 9.05 7.20 -14.77
N ASN A 57 9.82 6.48 -13.97
CA ASN A 57 9.26 5.56 -13.00
C ASN A 57 8.35 6.31 -12.00
N PRO A 58 7.33 5.63 -11.45
CA PRO A 58 6.31 6.26 -10.62
C PRO A 58 6.78 7.12 -9.45
N GLU A 59 7.85 6.72 -8.76
CA GLU A 59 8.22 7.34 -7.47
C GLU A 59 9.69 7.74 -7.33
N GLY A 60 10.46 7.69 -8.41
CA GLY A 60 11.87 8.07 -8.40
C GLY A 60 12.81 6.86 -8.25
N GLY A 61 12.41 5.84 -7.49
CA GLY A 61 13.18 4.62 -7.28
C GLY A 61 12.66 3.41 -8.05
N TYR A 62 13.45 2.36 -8.19
CA TYR A 62 12.95 1.06 -8.65
C TYR A 62 13.91 -0.06 -8.29
N ILE A 63 13.37 -1.28 -8.27
CA ILE A 63 14.14 -2.50 -8.23
C ILE A 63 13.88 -3.32 -9.49
N SER A 64 14.96 -3.65 -10.20
CA SER A 64 14.87 -4.35 -11.48
C SER A 64 15.34 -5.78 -11.39
N HIS A 65 14.71 -6.62 -12.19
CA HIS A 65 15.20 -7.93 -12.54
C HIS A 65 15.97 -7.75 -13.85
N SER A 66 17.23 -8.20 -13.91
CA SER A 66 18.07 -8.10 -15.10
C SER A 66 18.31 -9.47 -15.77
N ASN A 67 17.90 -10.57 -15.13
CA ASN A 67 18.05 -11.93 -15.65
C ASN A 67 16.85 -12.82 -15.26
N PRO A 68 16.68 -13.95 -15.96
CA PRO A 68 15.82 -15.05 -15.50
C PRO A 68 16.23 -15.45 -14.07
N SER A 69 15.27 -15.82 -13.23
CA SER A 69 15.53 -16.31 -11.86
C SER A 69 15.89 -15.25 -10.82
N HIS A 70 15.96 -13.96 -11.20
CA HIS A 70 16.11 -12.90 -10.20
C HIS A 70 14.84 -12.76 -9.37
N VAL A 71 15.02 -12.74 -8.06
CA VAL A 71 13.96 -12.60 -7.07
C VAL A 71 14.15 -11.29 -6.35
N VAL A 72 13.07 -10.54 -6.22
CA VAL A 72 12.96 -9.38 -5.34
C VAL A 72 12.01 -9.75 -4.22
N TYR A 73 12.39 -9.51 -2.97
CA TYR A 73 11.53 -9.86 -1.85
C TYR A 73 11.74 -8.95 -0.63
N THR A 74 10.76 -8.96 0.25
CA THR A 74 10.87 -8.46 1.63
C THR A 74 10.19 -9.46 2.54
N ASN A 75 10.79 -9.72 3.69
CA ASN A 75 10.22 -10.63 4.69
C ASN A 75 9.11 -9.96 5.53
N ASP A 76 9.02 -8.63 5.47
CA ASP A 76 8.01 -7.85 6.17
C ASP A 76 7.83 -6.48 5.51
N ILE A 77 6.77 -6.34 4.71
CA ILE A 77 6.38 -5.10 4.03
C ILE A 77 5.99 -4.02 5.08
N SER A 78 5.55 -4.43 6.27
CA SER A 78 5.14 -3.52 7.35
C SER A 78 6.28 -3.09 8.27
N ASN A 79 7.46 -3.72 8.16
CA ASN A 79 8.60 -3.52 9.07
C ASN A 79 8.22 -3.63 10.57
N GLY A 80 7.48 -4.70 10.90
CA GLY A 80 7.05 -5.03 12.26
C GLY A 80 5.81 -4.27 12.73
N ALA A 81 5.21 -3.42 11.90
CA ALA A 81 4.02 -2.65 12.27
C ALA A 81 2.75 -3.51 12.28
N TYR A 82 2.67 -4.52 11.41
CA TYR A 82 1.46 -5.32 11.22
C TYR A 82 1.77 -6.81 11.05
N THR A 83 0.92 -7.64 11.64
CA THR A 83 0.87 -9.06 11.36
C THR A 83 -0.37 -9.39 10.53
N ILE A 84 -0.33 -10.50 9.82
CA ILE A 84 -1.46 -11.04 9.06
C ILE A 84 -2.61 -11.34 10.03
N GLU A 85 -3.81 -10.94 9.64
CA GLU A 85 -5.08 -11.18 10.30
C GLU A 85 -6.04 -11.83 9.31
N GLU A 86 -7.15 -12.37 9.82
CA GLU A 86 -8.26 -12.82 8.99
C GLU A 86 -8.88 -11.63 8.26
N GLY A 87 -9.00 -11.69 6.93
CA GLY A 87 -9.58 -10.62 6.12
C GLY A 87 -9.07 -10.62 4.69
N ILE A 88 -9.49 -9.61 3.93
CA ILE A 88 -9.12 -9.45 2.53
C ILE A 88 -8.08 -8.35 2.41
N TYR A 89 -6.90 -8.72 1.91
CA TYR A 89 -5.81 -7.82 1.58
C TYR A 89 -5.85 -7.48 0.10
N THR A 90 -5.77 -6.21 -0.26
CA THR A 90 -5.52 -5.75 -1.63
C THR A 90 -4.19 -5.02 -1.68
N ILE A 91 -3.23 -5.61 -2.41
CA ILE A 91 -1.89 -5.06 -2.55
C ILE A 91 -1.74 -4.41 -3.91
N LEU A 92 -1.27 -3.18 -3.93
CA LEU A 92 -1.01 -2.42 -5.14
C LEU A 92 0.47 -2.02 -5.25
N PHE A 93 0.99 -2.11 -6.47
CA PHE A 93 2.33 -1.65 -6.82
C PHE A 93 2.43 -1.36 -8.31
N SER A 94 3.53 -0.80 -8.76
CA SER A 94 3.77 -0.60 -10.19
C SER A 94 4.79 -1.59 -10.72
N ALA A 95 4.54 -2.09 -11.93
CA ALA A 95 5.47 -2.93 -12.66
C ALA A 95 5.84 -2.25 -13.98
N GLY A 96 7.14 -2.27 -14.28
CA GLY A 96 7.72 -1.68 -15.48
C GLY A 96 8.32 -2.75 -16.39
N ASN A 97 8.27 -2.49 -17.71
CA ASN A 97 8.96 -3.28 -18.72
C ASN A 97 9.93 -2.38 -19.49
N TRP A 98 11.21 -2.77 -19.59
CA TRP A 98 12.18 -1.96 -20.31
C TRP A 98 11.86 -1.89 -21.81
N SER A 99 12.29 -0.82 -22.46
CA SER A 99 12.10 -0.58 -23.88
C SER A 99 12.92 -1.52 -24.77
N ASN A 100 14.05 -2.03 -24.26
CA ASN A 100 15.07 -2.72 -25.04
C ASN A 100 14.97 -4.26 -24.99
N ALA A 101 14.09 -4.86 -24.21
CA ALA A 101 13.87 -6.31 -24.21
C ALA A 101 12.42 -6.70 -23.94
N LEU A 102 12.15 -8.01 -23.99
CA LEU A 102 10.86 -8.56 -23.60
C LEU A 102 10.84 -8.85 -22.10
N PHE A 103 9.73 -8.48 -21.49
CA PHE A 103 9.33 -8.95 -20.19
C PHE A 103 8.06 -9.78 -20.36
N THR A 104 8.05 -11.01 -19.86
CA THR A 104 6.91 -11.94 -20.04
C THR A 104 5.99 -12.02 -18.83
N GLY A 105 6.37 -11.41 -17.70
CA GLY A 105 5.54 -11.33 -16.51
C GLY A 105 6.30 -11.63 -15.22
N PHE A 106 5.59 -11.51 -14.11
CA PHE A 106 6.08 -11.88 -12.79
C PHE A 106 5.31 -13.09 -12.26
N ASP A 107 6.02 -13.96 -11.55
CA ASP A 107 5.45 -14.82 -10.53
C ASP A 107 5.52 -14.04 -9.21
N ILE A 108 4.38 -13.52 -8.78
CA ILE A 108 4.26 -12.75 -7.54
C ILE A 108 3.70 -13.66 -6.46
N THR A 109 4.36 -13.64 -5.31
CA THR A 109 3.96 -14.39 -4.12
C THR A 109 3.82 -13.44 -2.95
N PHE A 110 2.68 -13.49 -2.28
CA PHE A 110 2.48 -12.89 -0.96
C PHE A 110 2.47 -14.01 0.09
N ALA A 111 3.19 -13.79 1.19
CA ALA A 111 3.50 -14.86 2.13
C ALA A 111 3.61 -14.37 3.57
N GLY A 112 3.36 -15.24 4.55
CA GLY A 112 3.92 -15.08 5.90
C GLY A 112 5.32 -15.70 5.91
N MET A 113 6.36 -14.93 6.25
CA MET A 113 7.78 -15.35 6.41
C MET A 113 8.18 -16.70 5.76
N GLY A 114 8.66 -16.66 4.51
CA GLY A 114 9.40 -17.78 3.90
C GLY A 114 8.56 -18.95 3.36
N GLN A 115 7.22 -18.87 3.33
CA GLN A 115 6.38 -19.89 2.70
C GLN A 115 5.40 -19.30 1.67
N SER A 116 5.41 -19.85 0.45
CA SER A 116 4.53 -19.42 -0.65
C SER A 116 3.07 -19.76 -0.36
N LEU A 117 2.18 -18.77 -0.36
CA LEU A 117 0.78 -18.97 0.07
C LEU A 117 -0.27 -18.54 -0.91
N ALA A 118 -0.18 -17.31 -1.37
CA ALA A 118 -0.97 -16.81 -2.47
C ALA A 118 0.02 -16.44 -3.56
N SER A 119 0.27 -17.37 -4.48
CA SER A 119 0.90 -17.03 -5.74
C SER A 119 -0.20 -16.57 -6.68
N SER A 120 -0.02 -15.38 -7.23
CA SER A 120 -0.82 -14.94 -8.34
C SER A 120 0.13 -14.73 -9.51
N TYR A 121 -0.05 -15.56 -10.51
CA TYR A 121 0.59 -15.37 -11.79
C TYR A 121 -0.18 -14.31 -12.56
N SER A 122 0.50 -13.22 -12.91
CA SER A 122 -0.03 -12.25 -13.85
C SER A 122 0.75 -12.35 -15.15
N ALA A 123 0.04 -12.78 -16.20
CA ALA A 123 0.51 -12.74 -17.58
C ALA A 123 0.46 -11.33 -18.18
N GLN A 124 -0.11 -10.34 -17.46
CA GLN A 124 -0.03 -8.98 -17.94
C GLN A 124 1.43 -8.56 -17.93
N SER A 125 1.94 -8.14 -19.07
CA SER A 125 3.24 -7.49 -19.18
C SER A 125 2.97 -6.05 -19.57
N PRO A 126 3.53 -5.05 -18.87
CA PRO A 126 3.49 -3.69 -19.36
C PRO A 126 4.03 -3.66 -20.81
N ALA A 127 3.51 -2.76 -21.63
CA ALA A 127 4.10 -2.53 -22.94
C ALA A 127 5.60 -2.20 -22.78
N ARG A 128 6.40 -2.49 -23.81
CA ARG A 128 7.83 -2.16 -23.77
C ARG A 128 8.01 -0.67 -23.51
N GLY A 129 8.81 -0.35 -22.51
CA GLY A 129 9.06 1.01 -22.08
C GLY A 129 7.90 1.63 -21.31
N ALA A 130 7.02 0.84 -20.70
CA ALA A 130 5.88 1.34 -19.94
C ALA A 130 5.84 0.81 -18.51
N TRP A 131 5.15 1.56 -17.67
CA TRP A 131 4.74 1.16 -16.33
C TRP A 131 3.23 0.96 -16.28
N ASN A 132 2.77 0.00 -15.50
CA ASN A 132 1.35 -0.21 -15.21
C ASN A 132 1.14 -0.39 -13.71
N LEU A 133 -0.05 -0.02 -13.23
CA LEU A 133 -0.53 -0.37 -11.89
C LEU A 133 -0.93 -1.84 -11.85
N TRP A 134 -0.47 -2.52 -10.81
CA TRP A 134 -0.76 -3.92 -10.53
C TRP A 134 -1.48 -4.01 -9.19
N SER A 135 -2.41 -4.96 -9.12
CA SER A 135 -3.22 -5.19 -7.93
C SER A 135 -3.42 -6.69 -7.72
N PHE A 136 -3.27 -7.12 -6.48
CA PHE A 136 -3.51 -8.50 -6.06
C PHE A 136 -4.40 -8.51 -4.84
N THR A 137 -5.34 -9.46 -4.81
CA THR A 137 -6.21 -9.64 -3.66
C THR A 137 -5.96 -11.00 -3.04
N TRP A 138 -5.83 -11.04 -1.72
CA TRP A 138 -5.66 -12.26 -0.93
C TRP A 138 -6.70 -12.29 0.19
N ASP A 139 -7.55 -13.31 0.15
CA ASP A 139 -8.51 -13.61 1.21
C ASP A 139 -7.87 -14.57 2.23
N VAL A 140 -7.79 -14.14 3.49
CA VAL A 140 -7.19 -14.88 4.60
C VAL A 140 -8.30 -15.43 5.49
N ASP A 141 -8.53 -16.74 5.42
CA ASP A 141 -9.50 -17.44 6.26
C ASP A 141 -9.14 -17.39 7.75
N SER A 142 -10.14 -17.45 8.63
CA SER A 142 -9.98 -17.49 10.10
C SER A 142 -9.10 -18.62 10.62
N ASN A 143 -9.03 -19.73 9.87
CA ASN A 143 -8.22 -20.91 10.21
C ASN A 143 -6.85 -20.91 9.53
N SER A 144 -6.47 -19.80 8.88
CA SER A 144 -5.18 -19.65 8.23
C SER A 144 -4.05 -19.82 9.26
N SER A 145 -3.12 -20.73 8.98
CA SER A 145 -1.91 -20.91 9.80
C SER A 145 -0.92 -19.74 9.71
N PHE A 146 -1.27 -18.68 8.98
CA PHE A 146 -0.42 -17.52 8.74
C PHE A 146 -0.87 -16.30 9.52
N ILE A 147 -2.02 -16.36 10.20
CA ILE A 147 -2.42 -15.34 11.15
C ILE A 147 -1.32 -15.16 12.21
N GLY A 148 -0.93 -13.91 12.45
CA GLY A 148 0.15 -13.54 13.34
C GLY A 148 1.54 -13.49 12.70
N ASN A 149 1.71 -13.96 11.46
CA ASN A 149 2.98 -13.82 10.73
C ASN A 149 3.13 -12.41 10.13
N ALA A 150 4.37 -11.98 9.86
CA ALA A 150 4.62 -10.75 9.09
C ALA A 150 4.15 -10.89 7.64
N LEU A 151 3.63 -9.82 7.05
CA LEU A 151 3.24 -9.80 5.63
C LEU A 151 4.47 -9.61 4.74
N SER A 152 4.84 -10.66 4.02
CA SER A 152 6.02 -10.70 3.12
C SER A 152 5.61 -10.68 1.65
N PHE A 153 6.51 -10.19 0.81
CA PHE A 153 6.36 -10.09 -0.64
C PHE A 153 7.54 -10.74 -1.34
N ARG A 154 7.25 -11.40 -2.46
CA ARG A 154 8.25 -11.92 -3.38
C ARG A 154 7.78 -11.74 -4.81
N ALA A 155 8.65 -11.24 -5.66
CA ALA A 155 8.50 -11.24 -7.10
C ALA A 155 9.62 -12.02 -7.75
N LEU A 156 9.27 -12.92 -8.64
CA LEU A 156 10.20 -13.62 -9.52
C LEU A 156 9.88 -13.21 -10.95
N ALA A 157 10.88 -12.70 -11.67
CA ALA A 157 10.67 -12.36 -13.06
C ALA A 157 10.77 -13.61 -13.95
N LEU A 158 9.71 -13.86 -14.69
CA LEU A 158 9.59 -15.01 -15.57
C LEU A 158 10.03 -14.58 -16.96
N ASN A 159 11.19 -15.01 -17.43
CA ASN A 159 11.57 -15.02 -18.84
C ASN A 159 12.76 -15.99 -19.02
N PRO A 160 12.76 -16.94 -19.97
CA PRO A 160 13.92 -17.80 -20.22
C PRO A 160 15.12 -17.11 -20.90
N GLY A 161 14.99 -15.89 -21.43
CA GLY A 161 16.01 -15.26 -22.30
C GLY A 161 16.66 -13.96 -21.81
N GLY A 162 16.41 -13.53 -20.56
CA GLY A 162 16.77 -12.20 -20.05
C GLY A 162 15.51 -11.49 -19.58
N SER A 163 15.40 -11.22 -18.28
CA SER A 163 14.24 -10.52 -17.75
C SER A 163 14.60 -9.06 -17.55
N ASN A 164 13.80 -8.13 -18.08
CA ASN A 164 13.95 -6.68 -17.93
C ASN A 164 12.70 -6.06 -17.31
N GLY A 165 12.12 -6.76 -16.33
CA GLY A 165 11.02 -6.25 -15.51
C GLY A 165 11.55 -5.42 -14.35
N ALA A 166 10.76 -4.47 -13.87
CA ALA A 166 11.04 -3.76 -12.63
C ALA A 166 9.79 -3.55 -11.80
N LEU A 167 10.00 -3.26 -10.52
CA LEU A 167 8.98 -2.92 -9.55
C LEU A 167 9.28 -1.54 -8.98
N ASP A 168 8.22 -0.80 -8.74
CA ASP A 168 8.24 0.48 -8.03
C ASP A 168 6.93 0.59 -7.19
N GLY A 169 6.85 1.57 -6.30
CA GLY A 169 5.60 1.96 -5.67
C GLY A 169 4.56 2.46 -6.68
N VAL A 170 3.33 2.65 -6.24
CA VAL A 170 2.22 3.01 -7.14
C VAL A 170 2.37 4.42 -7.74
N GLY A 171 2.96 5.35 -7.01
CA GLY A 171 3.19 6.74 -7.42
C GLY A 171 1.96 7.38 -8.04
N TYR A 172 2.19 8.03 -9.17
CA TYR A 172 1.13 8.72 -9.93
C TYR A 172 0.01 7.81 -10.43
N PHE A 173 0.11 6.48 -10.30
CA PHE A 173 -0.99 5.56 -10.66
C PHE A 173 -2.10 5.51 -9.61
N SER A 174 -1.86 5.95 -8.37
CA SER A 174 -2.84 5.87 -7.30
C SER A 174 -3.09 7.23 -6.66
N PRO A 175 -4.35 7.64 -6.48
CA PRO A 175 -4.66 8.80 -5.65
C PRO A 175 -4.51 8.51 -4.15
N LEU A 176 -4.30 7.23 -3.76
CA LEU A 176 -4.24 6.79 -2.37
C LEU A 176 -2.90 7.12 -1.69
N GLY A 177 -1.91 7.58 -2.46
CA GLY A 177 -0.60 7.95 -1.96
C GLY A 177 0.51 7.28 -2.75
N ASN A 178 1.70 7.34 -2.16
CA ASN A 178 2.90 6.76 -2.72
C ASN A 178 3.23 5.42 -2.04
N GLY A 179 3.95 4.56 -2.74
CA GLY A 179 4.50 3.32 -2.25
C GLY A 179 3.88 2.06 -2.84
N PHE A 180 4.43 0.90 -2.51
CA PHE A 180 3.61 -0.29 -2.30
C PHE A 180 2.47 0.05 -1.34
N LEU A 181 1.23 -0.25 -1.73
CA LEU A 181 0.05 -0.03 -0.89
C LEU A 181 -0.55 -1.38 -0.51
N VAL A 182 -0.95 -1.53 0.76
CA VAL A 182 -1.72 -2.67 1.24
C VAL A 182 -2.99 -2.14 1.88
N ASP A 183 -4.10 -2.31 1.18
CA ASP A 183 -5.43 -2.10 1.72
C ASP A 183 -5.89 -3.39 2.41
N TYR A 184 -6.50 -3.26 3.58
CA TYR A 184 -7.00 -4.37 4.37
C TYR A 184 -8.45 -4.12 4.73
N SER A 185 -9.28 -5.12 4.48
CA SER A 185 -10.69 -5.12 4.86
C SER A 185 -11.00 -6.34 5.71
N GLU A 186 -11.64 -6.10 6.85
CA GLU A 186 -12.12 -7.18 7.71
C GLU A 186 -13.15 -8.05 6.96
N PRO A 187 -13.27 -9.35 7.30
CA PRO A 187 -14.28 -10.23 6.72
C PRO A 187 -15.67 -9.65 6.94
N VAL A 188 -16.55 -9.78 5.94
CA VAL A 188 -17.93 -9.28 6.00
C VAL A 188 -18.69 -9.79 7.25
N ASN A 189 -18.33 -10.98 7.76
CA ASN A 189 -18.95 -11.58 8.94
C ASN A 189 -18.35 -11.11 10.27
N LYS A 190 -17.20 -10.44 10.24
CA LYS A 190 -16.54 -9.81 11.39
C LYS A 190 -16.75 -8.30 11.39
N GLN A 191 -17.77 -7.82 10.68
CA GLN A 191 -18.29 -6.47 10.81
C GLN A 191 -18.84 -6.31 12.24
N VAL A 192 -17.95 -6.10 13.21
CA VAL A 192 -18.28 -5.32 14.39
C VAL A 192 -18.92 -4.08 13.81
N ILE A 193 -20.16 -3.82 14.20
CA ILE A 193 -20.87 -2.60 13.83
C ILE A 193 -20.05 -1.46 14.43
N SER A 194 -18.97 -1.05 13.76
CA SER A 194 -18.35 0.24 13.89
C SER A 194 -19.42 1.15 13.31
N SER A 195 -20.32 1.59 14.19
CA SER A 195 -21.34 2.57 13.86
C SER A 195 -20.63 3.64 13.05
N SER A 196 -20.96 3.77 11.77
CA SER A 196 -20.26 4.64 10.81
C SER A 196 -20.00 5.98 11.47
N VAL A 197 -18.79 6.17 12.01
CA VAL A 197 -18.48 7.39 12.73
C VAL A 197 -18.37 8.43 11.63
N PRO A 198 -19.14 9.53 11.70
CA PRO A 198 -19.08 10.54 10.66
C PRO A 198 -17.63 10.94 10.43
N GLU A 199 -17.21 10.97 9.17
CA GLU A 199 -15.84 11.37 8.81
C GLU A 199 -15.45 12.64 9.58
N PRO A 200 -14.17 12.84 9.93
CA PRO A 200 -13.74 13.97 10.77
C PRO A 200 -14.25 15.33 10.26
N THR A 201 -14.36 15.48 8.94
CA THR A 201 -14.97 16.62 8.23
C THR A 201 -16.46 16.78 8.51
N THR A 202 -17.23 15.68 8.49
CA THR A 202 -18.66 15.69 8.79
C THR A 202 -18.90 16.11 10.25
N LEU A 203 -18.08 15.62 11.18
CA LEU A 203 -18.15 16.02 12.59
C LEU A 203 -17.77 17.50 12.77
N ALA A 204 -16.72 17.97 12.07
CA ALA A 204 -16.27 19.36 12.11
C ALA A 204 -17.33 20.33 11.56
N ILE A 205 -17.99 19.97 10.45
CA ILE A 205 -19.10 20.76 9.87
C ILE A 205 -20.28 20.82 10.84
N PHE A 206 -20.62 19.69 11.48
CA PHE A 206 -21.67 19.66 12.50
C PHE A 206 -21.33 20.54 13.71
N ALA A 207 -20.09 20.46 14.20
CA ALA A 207 -19.60 21.26 15.32
C ALA A 207 -19.61 22.76 14.99
N LEU A 208 -19.15 23.14 13.78
CA LEU A 208 -19.20 24.52 13.29
C LEU A 208 -20.63 25.02 13.14
N GLY A 209 -21.55 24.19 12.66
CA GLY A 209 -22.98 24.50 12.58
C GLY A 209 -23.59 24.79 13.95
N PHE A 210 -23.30 23.95 14.95
CA PHE A 210 -23.75 24.17 16.32
C PHE A 210 -23.11 25.40 16.98
N MET A 211 -21.82 25.66 16.77
CA MET A 211 -21.17 26.89 17.25
C MET A 211 -21.76 28.13 16.59
N GLY A 212 -22.04 28.09 15.29
CA GLY A 212 -22.73 29.16 14.56
C GLY A 212 -24.11 29.45 15.14
N LEU A 213 -24.92 28.41 15.38
CA LEU A 213 -26.24 28.53 16.00
C LEU A 213 -26.18 29.05 17.45
N ALA A 214 -25.21 28.57 18.24
CA ALA A 214 -25.00 29.03 19.61
C ALA A 214 -24.55 30.49 19.66
N SER A 215 -23.64 30.92 18.77
CA SER A 215 -23.14 32.31 18.69
C SER A 215 -24.27 33.31 18.44
N ARG A 216 -25.29 32.91 17.67
CA ARG A 216 -26.44 33.75 17.34
C ARG A 216 -27.34 34.01 18.55
N ARG A 217 -27.39 33.10 19.54
CA ARG A 217 -28.16 33.27 20.78
C ARG A 217 -27.48 34.21 21.78
N PHE A 218 -26.15 34.32 21.77
CA PHE A 218 -25.42 35.19 22.68
C PHE A 218 -25.55 36.69 22.34
N LYS A 219 -25.82 37.03 21.07
CA LYS A 219 -26.02 38.44 20.65
C LYS A 219 -27.37 39.06 21.05
N ARG A 220 -28.31 38.33 21.66
CA ARG A 220 -29.63 38.87 22.08
C ARG A 220 -29.71 39.29 23.55
N LYS A 221 -28.60 39.22 24.31
CA LYS A 221 -28.56 39.57 25.74
C LYS A 221 -27.72 40.80 26.07
N TYR A 222 -27.28 41.54 25.05
CA TYR A 222 -26.68 42.86 25.17
C TYR A 222 -27.31 43.79 24.15
#